data_AF-A0A3N5W7N7-F1
#
_entry.id   AF-A0A3N5W7N7-F1
#
_cell.length_a   1.000
_cell.length_b   1.000
_cell.length_c   1.000
_cell.angle_alpha   90.00
_cell.angle_beta   90.00
_cell.angle_gamma   90.00
#
_symmetry.space_group_name_H-M   'P 1'
#
loop_
_entity.id
_entity.type
_entity.pdbx_description
1 polymer ?
#
loop_
_entity_poly.entity_id
_entity_poly.type
_entity_poly.pdbx_seq_one_letter_code
_entity_poly.pdbx_strand_id
1 'polypeptide(L)' 'TYDPYAYIVRENDSKFRDFINIEIIKMIKDGRYAQIYDKWLGPKGVVPYPMGEEFKIFQKLEAWP' A
#
# COMPACT_ATOMS: atom_id res chain seq x y z
N THR A 1 -2.68 -18.32 4.84
CA THR A 1 -3.64 -17.30 5.28
C THR A 1 -3.01 -15.96 4.98
N TYR A 2 -3.58 -15.19 4.05
CA TYR A 2 -3.08 -13.86 3.68
C TYR A 2 -3.88 -12.86 4.51
N ASP A 3 -3.24 -12.29 5.53
CA ASP A 3 -3.84 -11.26 6.35
C ASP A 3 -3.38 -9.90 5.82
N PRO A 4 -4.29 -9.04 5.33
CA PRO A 4 -3.91 -7.75 4.78
C PRO A 4 -3.40 -6.83 5.90
N TYR A 5 -2.29 -6.15 5.64
CA TYR A 5 -1.80 -5.09 6.50
C TYR A 5 -2.52 -3.78 6.18
N ALA A 6 -3.03 -3.12 7.21
CA ALA A 6 -3.72 -1.84 7.09
C ALA A 6 -3.30 -0.90 8.22
N TYR A 7 -3.50 0.40 8.01
CA TYR A 7 -3.33 1.39 9.06
C TYR A 7 -4.55 1.39 9.97
N ILE A 8 -4.32 1.16 11.27
CA ILE A 8 -5.36 1.28 12.28
C ILE A 8 -5.49 2.75 12.68
N VAL A 9 -6.71 3.27 12.64
CA VAL A 9 -7.05 4.64 13.01
C VAL A 9 -8.13 4.65 14.09
N ARG A 10 -8.32 5.79 14.76
CA ARG A 10 -9.38 5.94 15.76
C ARG A 10 -10.75 5.73 15.13
N GLU A 11 -11.62 5.06 15.88
CA GLU A 11 -13.03 4.93 15.52
C GLU A 11 -13.70 6.30 15.48
N ASN A 12 -14.66 6.48 14.56
CA ASN A 12 -15.44 7.71 14.34
C ASN A 12 -14.68 8.94 13.78
N ASP A 13 -13.44 8.80 13.34
CA ASP A 13 -12.69 9.87 12.66
C ASP A 13 -12.64 9.65 11.14
N SER A 14 -13.80 9.81 10.47
CA SER A 14 -13.93 9.54 9.03
C SER A 14 -13.04 10.45 8.18
N LYS A 15 -12.92 11.73 8.53
CA LYS A 15 -12.08 12.70 7.79
C LYS A 15 -10.61 12.28 7.78
N PHE A 16 -10.09 11.80 8.92
CA PHE A 16 -8.70 11.36 9.00
C PHE A 16 -8.48 10.05 8.23
N ARG A 17 -9.41 9.10 8.34
CA ARG A 17 -9.37 7.86 7.55
C ARG A 17 -9.38 8.16 6.05
N ASP A 18 -10.25 9.05 5.59
CA ASP A 18 -10.37 9.39 4.18
C ASP A 18 -9.12 10.12 3.67
N PHE A 19 -8.53 11.00 4.49
CA PHE A 19 -7.23 11.63 4.20
C PHE A 19 -6.13 10.58 3.97
N ILE A 20 -5.99 9.60 4.88
CA ILE A 20 -4.99 8.53 4.75
C ILE A 20 -5.24 7.71 3.48
N ASN A 21 -6.48 7.29 3.24
CA ASN A 21 -6.83 6.49 2.06
C ASN A 21 -6.50 7.22 0.75
N ILE A 22 -6.85 8.51 0.67
CA ILE A 22 -6.57 9.33 -0.51
C ILE A 22 -5.06 9.43 -0.75
N GLU A 23 -4.25 9.65 0.29
CA GLU A 23 -2.80 9.75 0.14
C GLU A 23 -2.16 8.41 -0.27
N ILE A 24 -2.66 7.28 0.25
CA ILE A 24 -2.20 5.95 -0.18
C ILE A 24 -2.53 5.72 -1.67
N ILE A 25 -3.76 6.00 -2.08
CA ILE A 25 -4.18 5.88 -3.49
C ILE A 25 -3.31 6.76 -4.39
N LYS A 26 -3.01 7.99 -3.98
CA LYS A 26 -2.11 8.89 -4.73
C LYS A 26 -0.71 8.27 -4.86
N MET A 27 -0.13 7.76 -3.77
CA MET A 27 1.20 7.13 -3.79
C MET A 27 1.26 5.88 -4.66
N ILE A 28 0.17 5.11 -4.75
CA ILE A 28 0.09 3.96 -5.65
C ILE A 28 0.05 4.44 -7.11
N LYS A 29 -0.76 5.46 -7.41
CA LYS A 29 -0.93 6.01 -8.77
C LYS A 29 0.32 6.73 -9.29
N ASP A 30 1.02 7.48 -8.45
CA ASP A 30 2.23 8.22 -8.82
C ASP A 30 3.52 7.38 -8.74
N GLY A 31 3.43 6.15 -8.25
CA GLY A 31 4.53 5.20 -8.17
C GLY A 31 5.44 5.36 -6.95
N ARG A 32 5.21 6.35 -6.07
CA ARG A 32 5.99 6.49 -4.82
C ARG A 32 5.87 5.26 -3.94
N TYR A 33 4.71 4.59 -3.92
CA TYR A 33 4.53 3.35 -3.18
C TYR A 33 5.52 2.28 -3.65
N ALA A 34 5.70 2.10 -4.96
CA ALA A 34 6.63 1.13 -5.52
C ALA A 34 8.09 1.46 -5.17
N GLN A 35 8.46 2.74 -5.15
CA GLN A 35 9.80 3.18 -4.73
C GLN A 35 10.08 2.86 -3.25
N ILE A 36 9.10 3.12 -2.39
CA ILE A 36 9.20 2.80 -0.96
C ILE A 36 9.27 1.28 -0.75
N TYR A 37 8.45 0.53 -1.49
CA TYR A 37 8.46 -0.93 -1.45
C TYR A 37 9.82 -1.48 -1.88
N ASP A 38 10.38 -1.04 -3.00
CA ASP A 38 11.68 -1.51 -3.49
C ASP A 38 12.81 -1.21 -2.50
N LYS A 39 12.79 -0.02 -1.87
CA LYS A 39 13.78 0.36 -0.85
C LYS A 39 13.87 -0.63 0.31
N TRP A 40 12.72 -1.13 0.79
CA TRP A 40 12.66 -1.97 1.99
C TRP A 40 12.52 -3.46 1.70
N LEU A 41 11.76 -3.80 0.66
CA LEU A 41 11.33 -5.14 0.30
C LEU A 41 11.80 -5.60 -1.08
N GLY A 42 12.48 -4.73 -1.84
CA GLY A 42 13.08 -5.09 -3.12
C GLY A 42 14.23 -6.09 -2.97
N PRO A 43 14.87 -6.49 -4.09
CA PRO A 43 15.93 -7.50 -4.09
C PRO A 43 17.14 -7.14 -3.20
N LYS A 44 17.36 -5.85 -2.96
CA LYS A 44 18.41 -5.30 -2.10
C LYS A 44 17.88 -4.71 -0.80
N GLY A 45 16.58 -4.90 -0.52
CA GLY A 45 15.92 -4.41 0.68
C GLY A 45 16.37 -5.18 1.92
N VAL A 46 16.01 -4.64 3.10
CA VAL A 46 16.31 -5.26 4.40
C VAL A 46 15.66 -6.64 4.51
N VAL A 47 14.48 -6.81 3.91
CA VAL A 47 13.75 -8.07 3.86
C VAL A 47 13.26 -8.30 2.43
N PRO A 48 14.02 -8.99 1.58
CA PRO A 48 13.61 -9.26 0.21
C PRO A 48 12.28 -10.03 0.17
N TYR A 49 11.23 -9.35 -0.27
CA TYR A 49 9.90 -9.91 -0.41
C TYR A 49 9.38 -9.50 -1.79
N PRO A 50 9.51 -10.38 -2.79
CA PRO A 50 9.14 -10.04 -4.16
C PRO A 50 7.64 -9.85 -4.27
N MET A 51 7.26 -8.80 -5.00
CA MET A 51 5.87 -8.47 -5.23
C MET A 51 5.21 -9.49 -6.17
N GLY A 52 4.45 -10.42 -5.58
CA GLY A 52 3.67 -11.42 -6.31
C GLY A 52 2.61 -10.80 -7.22
N GLU A 53 2.13 -11.58 -8.18
CA GLU A 53 1.12 -11.12 -9.16
C GLU A 53 -0.21 -10.76 -8.48
N GLU A 54 -0.66 -11.57 -7.52
CA GLU A 54 -1.86 -11.30 -6.72
C GLU A 54 -1.78 -9.97 -5.97
N PHE A 55 -0.62 -9.63 -5.40
CA PHE A 55 -0.42 -8.37 -4.69
C PHE A 55 -0.44 -7.16 -5.62
N LYS A 56 0.06 -7.32 -6.86
CA LYS A 56 -0.01 -6.27 -7.89
C LYS A 56 -1.46 -6.06 -8.33
N ILE A 57 -2.25 -7.12 -8.44
CA ILE A 57 -3.68 -7.03 -8.74
C ILE A 57 -4.40 -6.34 -7.59
N PHE A 58 -4.13 -6.74 -6.34
CA PHE A 58 -4.75 -6.15 -5.16
C PHE A 58 -4.48 -4.64 -5.04
N GLN A 59 -3.22 -4.20 -5.18
CA GLN A 59 -2.90 -2.75 -5.19
C GLN A 59 -3.63 -1.97 -6.29
N LYS A 60 -3.79 -2.58 -7.48
CA LYS A 60 -4.55 -1.93 -8.56
C LYS A 60 -6.03 -1.81 -8.22
N LEU A 61 -6.59 -2.76 -7.49
CA LEU A 61 -7.97 -2.70 -7.00
C LEU A 61 -8.13 -1.64 -5.90
N GLU A 62 -7.17 -1.53 -4.98
CA GLU A 62 -7.19 -0.51 -3.92
C GLU A 62 -7.11 0.93 -4.48
N ALA A 63 -6.47 1.10 -5.65
CA ALA A 63 -6.29 2.39 -6.31
C ALA A 63 -7.11 2.54 -7.60
N TRP A 64 -8.07 1.64 -7.88
CA TRP A 64 -9.03 1.74 -8.99
C TRP A 64 -9.88 3.02 -8.82
N PRO A 65 -10.53 3.59 -9.86
CA PRO A 65 -11.61 4.55 -9.61
C PRO A 65 -12.60 4.03 -8.55
#